data_AF-A0AAX2GX54-F1
#
_entry.id   AF-A0AAX2GX54-F1
#
_cell.length_a   1.000
_cell.length_b   1.000
_cell.length_c   1.000
_cell.angle_alpha   90.00
_cell.angle_beta   90.00
_cell.angle_gamma   90.00
#
_symmetry.space_group_name_H-M   'P 1'
#
loop_
_entity.id
_entity.type
_entity.pdbx_description
1 polymer ?
#
loop_
_entity_poly.entity_id
_entity_poly.type
_entity_poly.pdbx_seq_one_letter_code
_entity_poly.pdbx_strand_id
1 'polypeptide(L)' 'MRIVPEELYQKSYDIVKDIDEYDLYFLALHFQTGHKIWTGDKKLRKGLKAKGLFICVSTEELKAKRYKKKQ' A
#
# COMPACT_ATOMS: atom_id res chain seq x y z
N MET A 1 18.19 9.40 -7.67
CA MET A 1 17.24 8.95 -8.71
C MET A 1 15.89 8.71 -8.05
N ARG A 2 14.86 9.49 -8.39
CA ARG A 2 13.48 9.27 -7.91
C ARG A 2 12.76 8.38 -8.93
N ILE A 3 12.10 7.32 -8.46
CA ILE A 3 11.43 6.30 -9.31
C ILE A 3 9.97 6.72 -9.60
N VAL A 4 9.44 7.62 -8.76
CA VAL A 4 8.07 8.15 -8.82
C VAL A 4 8.11 9.68 -8.97
N PRO A 5 7.15 10.31 -9.67
CA PRO A 5 6.99 11.77 -9.70
C PRO A 5 6.85 12.38 -8.30
N GLU A 6 7.37 13.61 -8.13
CA GLU A 6 7.38 14.32 -6.84
C GLU A 6 5.98 14.59 -6.28
N GLU A 7 5.03 14.91 -7.15
CA GLU A 7 3.62 15.11 -6.80
C GLU A 7 3.01 13.90 -6.09
N LEU A 8 3.38 12.67 -6.49
CA LEU A 8 2.87 11.45 -5.88
C LEU A 8 3.53 11.19 -4.53
N TYR A 9 4.80 11.59 -4.36
CA TYR A 9 5.44 11.57 -3.04
C TYR A 9 4.75 12.55 -2.09
N GLN A 10 4.51 13.78 -2.52
CA GLN A 10 3.83 14.78 -1.69
C GLN A 10 2.43 14.31 -1.29
N LYS A 11 1.64 13.83 -2.25
CA LYS A 11 0.31 13.26 -2.00
C LYS A 11 0.37 12.07 -1.02
N SER A 12 1.36 11.20 -1.18
CA SER A 12 1.51 10.03 -0.31
C SER A 12 1.91 10.45 1.10
N TYR A 13 2.83 11.39 1.23
CA TYR A 13 3.27 11.96 2.50
C TYR A 13 2.09 12.55 3.29
N ASP A 14 1.25 13.36 2.63
CA ASP A 14 0.06 13.93 3.28
C ASP A 14 -0.94 12.88 3.79
N ILE A 15 -0.95 11.70 3.18
CA ILE A 15 -1.78 10.57 3.64
C ILE A 15 -1.13 9.86 4.82
N VAL A 16 0.17 9.57 4.75
CA VAL A 16 0.84 8.70 5.74
C VAL A 16 1.51 9.42 6.90
N LYS A 17 1.69 10.75 6.85
CA LYS A 17 2.36 11.52 7.91
C LYS A 17 1.77 11.33 9.31
N ASP A 18 0.47 11.05 9.40
CA ASP A 18 -0.23 10.81 10.67
C ASP A 18 -0.21 9.33 11.11
N ILE A 19 0.39 8.44 10.31
CA ILE A 19 0.38 6.99 10.49
C ILE A 19 1.82 6.48 10.63
N ASP A 20 2.60 6.60 9.55
CA ASP A 20 4.02 6.25 9.43
C ASP A 20 4.58 6.93 8.18
N GLU A 21 5.47 7.91 8.35
CA GLU A 21 6.06 8.66 7.23
C GLU A 21 6.90 7.79 6.29
N TYR A 22 7.46 6.68 6.78
CA TYR A 22 8.31 5.80 5.98
C TYR A 22 7.52 4.97 4.97
N ASP A 23 6.20 4.82 5.18
CA ASP A 23 5.32 4.10 4.27
C ASP A 23 4.96 4.89 3.00
N LEU A 24 5.44 6.14 2.85
CA LEU A 24 5.10 6.96 1.70
C LEU A 24 5.52 6.34 0.37
N TYR A 25 6.65 5.62 0.34
CA TYR A 25 7.18 5.04 -0.89
C TYR A 25 6.22 3.99 -1.47
N PHE A 26 5.55 3.22 -0.61
CA PHE A 26 4.59 2.21 -1.04
C PHE A 26 3.31 2.84 -1.58
N LEU A 27 2.82 3.91 -0.96
CA LEU A 27 1.67 4.67 -1.49
C LEU A 27 2.01 5.36 -2.81
N ALA A 28 3.19 5.94 -2.92
CA ALA A 28 3.64 6.62 -4.13
C ALA A 28 3.72 5.62 -5.29
N LEU A 29 4.27 4.43 -5.05
CA LEU A 29 4.30 3.34 -6.01
C LEU A 29 2.90 2.83 -6.38
N HIS A 30 1.99 2.73 -5.41
CA HIS A 30 0.59 2.38 -5.67
C HIS A 30 -0.07 3.41 -6.59
N PHE A 31 0.11 4.71 -6.35
CA PHE A 31 -0.48 5.73 -7.21
C PHE A 31 0.09 5.73 -8.63
N GLN A 32 1.37 5.37 -8.79
CA GLN A 32 1.98 5.24 -10.10
C GLN A 32 1.52 3.98 -10.86
N THR A 33 1.38 2.85 -10.18
CA THR A 33 1.14 1.55 -10.83
C THR A 33 -0.33 1.09 -10.81
N GLY A 34 -1.13 1.65 -9.89
CA GLY A 34 -2.51 1.22 -9.63
C GLY A 34 -2.64 -0.11 -8.88
N HIS A 35 -1.53 -0.78 -8.54
CA HIS A 35 -1.55 -2.10 -7.92
C HIS A 35 -1.76 -2.04 -6.40
N LYS A 36 -2.47 -3.03 -5.86
CA LYS A 36 -2.63 -3.15 -4.40
C LYS A 36 -1.31 -3.53 -3.73
N ILE A 37 -1.08 -3.01 -2.53
CA ILE A 37 0.14 -3.22 -1.74
C ILE A 37 -0.12 -4.38 -0.77
N TRP A 38 0.75 -5.38 -0.74
CA TRP A 38 0.71 -6.36 0.34
C TRP A 38 1.46 -5.80 1.56
N THR A 39 0.81 -5.82 2.72
CA THR A 39 1.46 -5.44 3.99
C THR A 39 1.00 -6.32 5.14
N GLY A 40 1.96 -6.71 5.98
CA GLY A 40 1.70 -7.34 7.27
C GLY A 40 1.32 -6.33 8.36
N ASP A 41 1.55 -5.05 8.13
CA ASP A 41 1.32 -4.00 9.12
C ASP A 41 -0.18 -3.73 9.30
N LYS A 42 -0.66 -3.94 10.53
CA LYS A 42 -2.06 -3.73 10.90
C LYS A 42 -2.37 -2.26 11.18
N LYS A 43 -1.40 -1.45 11.64
CA LYS A 43 -1.57 -0.02 11.90
C LYS A 43 -1.70 0.73 10.59
N LEU A 44 -0.79 0.50 9.64
CA LEU A 44 -0.85 1.10 8.31
C LEU A 44 -2.18 0.77 7.61
N ARG A 45 -2.57 -0.50 7.60
CA ARG A 45 -3.83 -0.93 6.99
C ARG A 45 -5.05 -0.26 7.62
N LYS A 46 -5.09 -0.14 8.96
CA LYS A 46 -6.20 0.53 9.66
C LYS A 46 -6.21 2.04 9.37
N GLY A 47 -5.05 2.69 9.41
CA GLY A 47 -4.92 4.12 9.12
C GLY A 47 -5.35 4.46 7.69
N LEU A 48 -4.90 3.68 6.70
CA LEU A 48 -5.30 3.85 5.30
C LEU A 48 -6.81 3.60 5.11
N LYS A 49 -7.36 2.56 5.75
CA LYS A 49 -8.80 2.27 5.71
C LYS A 49 -9.63 3.41 6.31
N ALA A 50 -9.16 4.02 7.41
CA ALA A 50 -9.82 5.18 8.02
C ALA A 50 -9.80 6.41 7.10
N LYS A 51 -8.74 6.57 6.28
CA LYS A 51 -8.65 7.60 5.23
C LYS A 51 -9.39 7.23 3.93
N GLY A 52 -10.11 6.10 3.90
CA GLY A 52 -10.88 5.64 2.73
C GLY A 52 -10.05 4.91 1.66
N LEU A 53 -8.78 4.59 1.92
CA LEU A 53 -7.91 3.85 1.02
C LEU A 53 -7.90 2.35 1.34
N PHE A 54 -8.52 1.55 0.45
CA PHE A 54 -8.59 0.08 0.55
C PHE A 54 -7.56 -0.60 -0.37
N ILE A 55 -6.31 -0.14 -0.29
CA ILE A 55 -5.24 -0.54 -1.21
C ILE A 55 -4.38 -1.69 -0.68
N CYS A 56 -4.56 -2.08 0.58
CA CYS A 56 -3.77 -3.14 1.21
C CYS A 56 -4.38 -4.53 1.00
N VAL A 57 -3.53 -5.53 0.78
CA VAL A 57 -3.88 -6.96 0.79
C VAL A 57 -3.22 -7.64 1.98
N SER A 58 -3.95 -8.52 2.67
CA SER A 58 -3.40 -9.34 3.75
C SER A 58 -2.71 -10.62 3.25
N THR A 59 -1.86 -11.21 4.08
CA THR A 59 -1.23 -12.51 3.79
C THR A 59 -2.26 -13.63 3.64
N GLU A 60 -3.37 -13.56 4.35
CA GLU A 60 -4.48 -14.53 4.26
C GLU A 60 -5.17 -14.43 2.89
N GLU A 61 -5.46 -13.21 2.43
CA GLU A 61 -6.00 -12.97 1.09
C GLU A 61 -5.03 -13.41 -0.01
N LEU A 62 -3.73 -13.15 0.16
CA LEU A 62 -2.72 -13.65 -0.77
C LEU A 62 -2.69 -15.18 -0.80
N LYS A 63 -2.75 -15.84 0.36
CA LYS A 63 -2.80 -17.31 0.47
C LYS A 63 -3.98 -17.89 -0.28
N ALA A 64 -5.17 -17.31 -0.14
CA ALA A 64 -6.38 -17.75 -0.82
C ALA A 64 -6.28 -17.65 -2.36
N LYS A 65 -5.48 -16.70 -2.86
CA LYS A 65 -5.29 -16.45 -4.30
C LYS A 65 -4.05 -17.10 -4.90
N ARG A 66 -3.27 -17.87 -4.12
CA ARG A 66 -2.11 -18.59 -4.66
C ARG A 66 -2.54 -19.58 -5.73
N TYR A 67 -1.69 -19.79 -6.73
CA TYR A 67 -1.83 -20.88 -7.69
C TYR A 67 -2.01 -22.21 -6.94
N LYS A 68 -3.17 -22.82 -7.09
CA LYS A 68 -3.36 -24.22 -6.73
C LYS A 68 -2.59 -25.03 -7.76
N LYS A 69 -1.49 -25.70 -7.38
CA LYS A 69 -0.97 -26.78 -8.22
C LYS A 69 -2.12 -27.76 -8.40
N LYS A 70 -2.52 -28.01 -9.66
CA LYS A 70 -3.39 -29.16 -9.96
C LYS A 70 -2.67 -30.38 -9.41
N GLN A 71 -3.36 -31.09 -8.52
CA GLN A 71 -2.92 -32.36 -7.96
C GLN A 71 -2.89 -33.41 -9.07
#